data_AF-A0A1L9RCT2-F1
#
_entry.id   AF-A0A1L9RCT2-F1
#
_cell.length_a   1.000
_cell.length_b   1.000
_cell.length_c   1.000
_cell.angle_alpha   90.00
_cell.angle_beta   90.00
_cell.angle_gamma   90.00
#
_symmetry.space_group_name_H-M   'P 1'
#
loop_
_entity.id
_entity.type
_entity.pdbx_description
1 polymer ?
#
loop_
_entity_poly.entity_id
_entity_poly.type
_entity_poly.pdbx_seq_one_letter_code
_entity_poly.pdbx_strand_id
1 'polypeptide(L)'
;MNPAQFAKFLPRQAPRTASAHIIDFTTTTPSIPKYNNLFAAVIDNILTESECNELIQLAESSTITPSSPTPTWERAMINVGGGRQVLATDTRNCGRIIYDAPDIADKLLQRLMPFLRKFEIDKIDNKPRVTGLQGRGKTYTLTRLNERLRFLKYEGGEYFRPHWDGRYTTPDRKECSYYTIQLYLHGEGEQDLTELEEASKTVAGTDDANLDKSGELLGGATSFIPCFEDEETKVRVFPKTGSVLVFQQNDLMHGGDPVFRGVKYTVRTEIMYSLRD
;
A
#
# COMPACT_ATOMS: atom_id res chain seq x y z
N MET A 1 13.44 10.06 -17.80
CA MET A 1 14.77 9.79 -17.21
C MET A 1 15.68 9.10 -18.23
N ASN A 2 16.97 9.47 -18.32
CA ASN A 2 17.96 8.77 -19.17
C ASN A 2 18.59 7.56 -18.44
N PRO A 3 19.29 6.64 -19.13
CA PRO A 3 19.85 5.44 -18.51
C PRO A 3 20.83 5.70 -17.35
N ALA A 4 21.64 6.75 -17.45
CA ALA A 4 22.61 7.09 -16.41
C ALA A 4 21.94 7.65 -15.14
N GLN A 5 20.85 8.40 -15.30
CA GLN A 5 20.00 8.84 -14.19
C GLN A 5 19.30 7.63 -13.55
N PHE A 6 18.79 6.69 -14.35
CA PHE A 6 18.10 5.49 -13.84
C PHE A 6 19.02 4.57 -13.04
N ALA A 7 20.28 4.44 -13.45
CA ALA A 7 21.27 3.71 -12.69
C ALA A 7 21.44 4.25 -11.25
N LYS A 8 21.35 5.58 -11.08
CA LYS A 8 21.48 6.27 -9.79
C LYS A 8 20.15 6.41 -9.03
N PHE A 9 19.02 6.20 -9.69
CA PHE A 9 17.70 6.25 -9.08
C PHE A 9 17.47 5.04 -8.17
N LEU A 10 16.86 5.29 -7.00
CA LEU A 10 16.62 4.31 -5.95
C LEU A 10 17.88 3.46 -5.60
N PRO A 11 18.98 4.07 -5.11
CA PRO A 11 20.12 3.28 -4.66
C PRO A 11 19.73 2.25 -3.60
N ARG A 12 20.45 1.12 -3.58
CA ARG A 12 20.24 0.02 -2.63
C ARG A 12 20.29 0.46 -1.17
N GLN A 13 21.11 1.44 -0.82
CA GLN A 13 21.19 1.94 0.55
C GLN A 13 20.03 2.90 0.82
N ALA A 14 19.25 2.60 1.86
CA ALA A 14 18.22 3.51 2.36
C ALA A 14 18.83 4.81 2.92
N PRO A 15 18.06 5.92 2.95
CA PRO A 15 18.46 7.11 3.69
C PRO A 15 18.85 6.76 5.13
N ARG A 16 19.87 7.46 5.69
CA ARG A 16 20.32 7.22 7.07
C ARG A 16 19.25 7.52 8.13
N THR A 17 18.25 8.31 7.75
CA THR A 17 17.09 8.66 8.56
C THR A 17 15.98 7.61 8.53
N ALA A 18 16.17 6.52 7.76
CA ALA A 18 15.19 5.44 7.69
C ALA A 18 15.10 4.69 9.03
N SER A 19 13.88 4.55 9.53
CA SER A 19 13.59 3.85 10.78
C SER A 19 12.40 2.93 10.59
N ALA A 20 12.18 2.02 11.52
CA ALA A 20 11.14 1.01 11.38
C ALA A 20 10.63 0.54 12.74
N HIS A 21 9.32 0.29 12.80
CA HIS A 21 8.66 -0.29 13.96
C HIS A 21 7.56 -1.27 13.52
N ILE A 22 7.35 -2.31 14.32
CA ILE A 22 6.23 -3.25 14.16
C ILE A 22 5.03 -2.67 14.92
N ILE A 23 3.84 -2.75 14.33
CA ILE A 23 2.59 -2.35 14.97
C ILE A 23 2.15 -3.48 15.90
N ASP A 24 2.18 -3.23 17.20
CA ASP A 24 1.56 -4.11 18.19
C ASP A 24 0.10 -3.67 18.42
N PHE A 25 -0.81 -4.29 17.68
CA PHE A 25 -2.25 -4.01 17.76
C PHE A 25 -2.83 -4.17 19.17
N THR A 26 -2.18 -4.89 20.09
CA THR A 26 -2.69 -5.05 21.45
C THR A 26 -2.43 -3.83 22.33
N THR A 27 -1.50 -2.97 21.93
CA THR A 27 -1.06 -1.78 22.68
C THR A 27 -1.33 -0.46 21.95
N THR A 28 -1.89 -0.49 20.73
CA THR A 28 -2.38 0.71 20.05
C THR A 28 -3.56 1.34 20.78
N THR A 29 -3.86 2.60 20.45
CA THR A 29 -5.05 3.30 20.92
C THR A 29 -5.90 3.73 19.72
N PRO A 30 -7.09 3.13 19.50
CA PRO A 30 -7.65 1.99 20.24
C PRO A 30 -6.87 0.68 19.99
N SER A 31 -7.00 -0.29 20.88
CA SER A 31 -6.36 -1.61 20.71
C SER A 31 -7.26 -2.55 19.91
N ILE A 32 -6.64 -3.46 19.15
CA ILE A 32 -7.31 -4.54 18.42
C ILE A 32 -6.74 -5.89 18.89
N PRO A 33 -7.15 -6.42 20.07
CA PRO A 33 -6.63 -7.68 20.60
C PRO A 33 -6.82 -8.89 19.66
N LYS A 34 -7.84 -8.86 18.78
CA LYS A 34 -8.07 -9.87 17.74
C LYS A 34 -6.88 -10.04 16.80
N TYR A 35 -6.09 -8.99 16.62
CA TYR A 35 -4.88 -8.96 15.77
C TYR A 35 -3.60 -9.31 16.53
N ASN A 36 -3.71 -9.81 17.75
CA ASN A 36 -2.58 -10.39 18.47
C ASN A 36 -1.83 -11.41 17.58
N ASN A 37 -0.51 -11.28 17.49
CA ASN A 37 0.39 -12.06 16.63
C ASN A 37 0.09 -12.02 15.12
N LEU A 38 -0.67 -11.03 14.64
CA LEU A 38 -0.69 -10.66 13.21
C LEU A 38 0.39 -9.61 12.94
N PHE A 39 0.92 -9.60 11.72
CA PHE A 39 2.04 -8.76 11.35
C PHE A 39 1.63 -7.53 10.53
N ALA A 40 1.99 -6.35 11.02
CA ALA A 40 2.11 -5.12 10.26
C ALA A 40 3.30 -4.30 10.79
N ALA A 41 3.97 -3.56 9.92
CA ALA A 41 5.12 -2.73 10.28
C ALA A 41 5.22 -1.50 9.37
N VAL A 42 5.68 -0.39 9.93
CA VAL A 42 5.97 0.84 9.20
C VAL A 42 7.47 1.00 9.09
N ILE A 43 7.94 1.40 7.91
CA ILE A 43 9.31 1.82 7.63
C ILE A 43 9.25 3.28 7.19
N ASP A 44 9.71 4.20 8.03
CA ASP A 44 9.74 5.63 7.75
C ASP A 44 10.97 6.01 6.93
N ASN A 45 10.84 7.07 6.13
CA ASN A 45 11.94 7.70 5.38
C ASN A 45 12.75 6.73 4.51
N ILE A 46 12.09 5.72 3.92
CA ILE A 46 12.75 4.75 3.03
C ILE A 46 13.04 5.37 1.66
N LEU A 47 12.20 6.30 1.21
CA LEU A 47 12.38 7.09 0.00
C LEU A 47 12.46 8.57 0.36
N THR A 48 13.21 9.33 -0.43
CA THR A 48 13.17 10.79 -0.41
C THR A 48 11.98 11.32 -1.19
N GLU A 49 11.54 12.55 -0.91
CA GLU A 49 10.46 13.21 -1.66
C GLU A 49 10.76 13.28 -3.17
N SER A 50 12.01 13.59 -3.55
CA SER A 50 12.43 13.60 -4.95
C SER A 50 12.28 12.23 -5.61
N GLU A 51 12.59 11.14 -4.91
CA GLU A 51 12.39 9.78 -5.43
C GLU A 51 10.91 9.43 -5.56
N CYS A 52 10.07 9.86 -4.60
CA CYS A 52 8.63 9.69 -4.67
C CYS A 52 8.02 10.41 -5.88
N ASN A 53 8.40 11.67 -6.11
CA ASN A 53 7.94 12.46 -7.25
C ASN A 53 8.37 11.84 -8.58
N GLU A 54 9.60 11.34 -8.67
CA GLU A 54 10.08 10.65 -9.87
C GLU A 54 9.31 9.34 -10.12
N LEU A 55 8.95 8.58 -9.08
CA LEU A 55 8.09 7.40 -9.23
C LEU A 55 6.72 7.77 -9.81
N ILE A 56 6.09 8.86 -9.34
CA ILE A 56 4.82 9.36 -9.89
C ILE A 56 5.00 9.72 -11.36
N GLN A 57 6.02 10.51 -11.70
CA GLN A 57 6.29 10.94 -13.07
C GLN A 57 6.56 9.78 -14.02
N LEU A 58 7.28 8.75 -13.58
CA LEU A 58 7.53 7.53 -14.37
C LEU A 58 6.22 6.79 -14.66
N ALA A 59 5.36 6.62 -13.65
CA ALA A 59 4.07 5.96 -13.83
C ALA A 59 3.15 6.78 -14.75
N GLU A 60 3.04 8.09 -14.54
CA GLU A 60 2.25 9.00 -15.36
C GLU A 60 2.72 9.00 -16.83
N SER A 61 4.03 9.09 -17.04
CA SER A 61 4.63 9.06 -18.38
C SER A 61 4.35 7.73 -19.11
N SER A 62 4.20 6.62 -18.39
CA SER A 62 3.90 5.32 -18.99
C SER A 62 2.51 5.25 -19.65
N THR A 63 1.62 6.21 -19.35
CA THR A 63 0.26 6.27 -19.89
C THR A 63 0.11 7.25 -21.07
N ILE A 64 1.14 8.05 -21.34
CA ILE A 64 1.11 9.04 -22.41
C ILE A 64 1.24 8.32 -23.76
N THR A 65 0.32 8.62 -24.66
CA THR A 65 0.30 8.10 -26.03
C THR A 65 0.07 9.24 -27.03
N PRO A 66 0.35 9.07 -28.33
CA PRO A 66 0.02 10.09 -29.33
C PRO A 66 -1.47 10.51 -29.31
N SER A 67 -2.37 9.61 -28.90
CA SER A 67 -3.81 9.85 -28.77
C SER A 67 -4.23 10.42 -27.40
N SER A 68 -3.39 10.32 -26.37
CA SER A 68 -3.63 10.87 -25.03
C SER A 68 -2.34 11.51 -24.53
N PRO A 69 -2.11 12.80 -24.85
CA PRO A 69 -0.84 13.48 -24.58
C PRO A 69 -0.64 13.87 -23.11
N THR A 70 -1.62 13.56 -22.24
CA THR A 70 -1.59 13.83 -20.80
C THR A 70 -1.67 12.53 -20.01
N PRO A 71 -1.06 12.45 -18.83
CA PRO A 71 -1.19 11.28 -17.96
C PRO A 71 -2.64 10.89 -17.71
N THR A 72 -2.94 9.60 -17.79
CA THR A 72 -4.29 9.06 -17.60
C THR A 72 -4.32 8.16 -16.38
N TRP A 73 -5.09 8.54 -15.37
CA TRP A 73 -5.37 7.72 -14.19
C TRP A 73 -6.72 7.02 -14.39
N GLU A 74 -6.69 5.72 -14.73
CA GLU A 74 -7.91 4.94 -14.93
C GLU A 74 -8.67 4.72 -13.62
N ARG A 75 -9.99 4.66 -13.68
CA ARG A 75 -10.81 4.28 -12.51
C ARG A 75 -10.50 2.84 -12.11
N ALA A 76 -10.13 2.65 -10.85
CA ALA A 76 -9.54 1.40 -10.41
C ALA A 76 -10.58 0.27 -10.26
N MET A 77 -10.85 -0.53 -11.30
CA MET A 77 -11.75 -1.69 -11.24
C MET A 77 -11.26 -2.82 -10.30
N ILE A 78 -12.19 -3.56 -9.69
CA ILE A 78 -11.92 -4.70 -8.78
C ILE A 78 -11.97 -6.03 -9.55
N ASN A 79 -11.04 -6.94 -9.24
CA ASN A 79 -11.10 -8.33 -9.69
C ASN A 79 -12.02 -9.12 -8.77
N VAL A 80 -13.14 -9.63 -9.28
CA VAL A 80 -14.11 -10.42 -8.50
C VAL A 80 -13.86 -11.95 -8.61
N GLY A 81 -12.67 -12.34 -9.08
CA GLY A 81 -12.32 -13.73 -9.38
C GLY A 81 -12.72 -14.17 -10.79
N GLY A 82 -12.13 -15.27 -11.27
CA GLY A 82 -12.47 -15.87 -12.58
C GLY A 82 -12.16 -15.01 -13.82
N GLY A 83 -11.23 -14.04 -13.72
CA GLY A 83 -10.88 -13.14 -14.83
C GLY A 83 -11.89 -12.03 -15.13
N ARG A 84 -12.92 -11.85 -14.28
CA ARG A 84 -13.92 -10.79 -14.42
C ARG A 84 -13.54 -9.54 -13.62
N GLN A 85 -13.61 -8.38 -14.27
CA GLN A 85 -13.48 -7.06 -13.66
C GLN A 85 -14.86 -6.39 -13.66
N VAL A 86 -15.31 -5.94 -12.49
CA VAL A 86 -16.60 -5.24 -12.33
C VAL A 86 -16.32 -3.81 -11.88
N LEU A 87 -17.09 -2.87 -12.43
CA LEU A 87 -17.15 -1.48 -11.99
C LEU A 87 -17.86 -1.46 -10.63
N ALA A 88 -17.12 -1.72 -9.56
CA ALA A 88 -17.61 -1.74 -8.18
C ALA A 88 -17.36 -0.36 -7.54
N THR A 89 -18.15 0.64 -7.93
CA THR A 89 -18.10 2.00 -7.35
C THR A 89 -18.47 2.03 -5.86
N ASP A 90 -19.06 0.95 -5.34
CA ASP A 90 -19.39 0.74 -3.94
C ASP A 90 -18.18 0.38 -3.06
N THR A 91 -17.14 -0.24 -3.64
CA THR A 91 -16.05 -0.88 -2.88
C THR A 91 -14.71 -0.13 -2.99
N ARG A 92 -14.35 0.41 -4.16
CA ARG A 92 -13.13 1.22 -4.31
C ARG A 92 -13.36 2.40 -5.24
N ASN A 93 -12.98 3.58 -4.76
CA ASN A 93 -13.12 4.82 -5.48
C ASN A 93 -11.74 5.50 -5.53
N CYS A 94 -10.97 5.29 -6.61
CA CYS A 94 -9.66 5.93 -6.83
C CYS A 94 -9.20 5.85 -8.29
N GLY A 95 -8.25 6.71 -8.65
CA GLY A 95 -7.45 6.59 -9.88
C GLY A 95 -6.33 5.56 -9.74
N ARG A 96 -5.99 4.87 -10.83
CA ARG A 96 -4.93 3.84 -10.87
C ARG A 96 -4.15 3.88 -12.17
N ILE A 97 -2.84 3.68 -12.03
CA ILE A 97 -1.94 3.29 -13.12
C ILE A 97 -1.33 1.94 -12.76
N ILE A 98 -1.33 1.01 -13.71
CA ILE A 98 -0.58 -0.24 -13.55
C ILE A 98 0.68 -0.15 -14.37
N TYR A 99 1.83 -0.30 -13.71
CA TYR A 99 3.13 -0.19 -14.33
C TYR A 99 3.97 -1.43 -14.01
N ASP A 100 4.12 -2.30 -15.01
CA ASP A 100 4.97 -3.49 -14.90
C ASP A 100 6.45 -3.06 -15.01
N ALA A 101 7.13 -2.97 -13.87
CA ALA A 101 8.45 -2.36 -13.74
C ALA A 101 9.41 -3.23 -12.91
N PRO A 102 9.94 -4.34 -13.47
CA PRO A 102 10.79 -5.27 -12.74
C PRO A 102 12.05 -4.62 -12.15
N ASP A 103 12.68 -3.69 -12.87
CA ASP A 103 13.88 -3.00 -12.38
C ASP A 103 13.59 -2.09 -11.18
N ILE A 104 12.44 -1.42 -11.15
CA ILE A 104 12.01 -0.58 -10.01
C ILE A 104 11.66 -1.48 -8.83
N ALA A 105 10.92 -2.58 -9.07
CA ALA A 105 10.57 -3.55 -8.05
C ALA A 105 11.82 -4.17 -7.39
N ASP A 106 12.84 -4.50 -8.17
CA ASP A 106 14.12 -5.01 -7.67
C ASP A 106 14.90 -3.95 -6.85
N LYS A 107 14.99 -2.71 -7.34
CA LYS A 107 15.61 -1.60 -6.59
C LYS A 107 14.92 -1.35 -5.25
N LEU A 108 13.59 -1.33 -5.23
CA LEU A 108 12.79 -1.21 -4.01
C LEU A 108 13.05 -2.39 -3.06
N LEU A 109 13.08 -3.62 -3.58
CA LEU A 109 13.39 -4.80 -2.77
C LEU A 109 14.75 -4.70 -2.12
N GLN A 110 15.79 -4.39 -2.91
CA GLN A 110 17.16 -4.31 -2.41
C GLN A 110 17.28 -3.31 -1.25
N ARG A 111 16.54 -2.20 -1.32
CA ARG A 111 16.49 -1.18 -0.29
C ARG A 111 15.69 -1.61 0.95
N LEU A 112 14.57 -2.30 0.76
CA LEU A 112 13.72 -2.79 1.84
C LEU A 112 14.31 -4.02 2.55
N MET A 113 15.12 -4.82 1.88
CA MET A 113 15.59 -6.13 2.36
C MET A 113 16.21 -6.12 3.78
N PRO A 114 17.02 -5.12 4.19
CA PRO A 114 17.52 -5.05 5.57
C PRO A 114 16.40 -5.00 6.61
N PHE A 115 15.31 -4.29 6.32
CA PHE A 115 14.13 -4.19 7.19
C PHE A 115 13.29 -5.46 7.16
N LEU A 116 13.06 -6.03 5.98
CA LEU A 116 12.31 -7.30 5.83
C LEU A 116 12.99 -8.45 6.59
N ARG A 117 14.33 -8.49 6.60
CA ARG A 117 15.13 -9.40 7.43
C ARG A 117 15.00 -9.11 8.92
N LYS A 118 15.06 -7.84 9.32
CA LYS A 118 14.85 -7.42 10.71
C LYS A 118 13.47 -7.84 11.24
N PHE A 119 12.46 -7.86 10.37
CA PHE A 119 11.11 -8.33 10.69
C PHE A 119 10.93 -9.85 10.57
N GLU A 120 11.96 -10.59 10.14
CA GLU A 120 11.89 -12.04 9.90
C GLU A 120 10.76 -12.45 8.94
N ILE A 121 10.54 -11.64 7.91
CA ILE A 121 9.59 -11.91 6.83
C ILE A 121 10.28 -12.22 5.50
N ASP A 122 11.61 -12.22 5.42
CA ASP A 122 12.34 -12.74 4.25
C ASP A 122 12.27 -14.28 4.16
N LYS A 123 11.90 -14.95 5.26
CA LYS A 123 11.57 -16.38 5.32
C LYS A 123 10.29 -16.59 6.12
N ILE A 124 9.39 -17.42 5.61
CA ILE A 124 8.18 -17.85 6.32
C ILE A 124 8.33 -19.32 6.69
N ASP A 125 8.65 -19.61 7.95
CA ASP A 125 8.88 -20.98 8.44
C ASP A 125 7.69 -21.45 9.28
N ASN A 126 6.89 -22.37 8.75
CA ASN A 126 5.72 -22.97 9.42
C ASN A 126 4.79 -21.92 10.10
N LYS A 127 4.47 -20.83 9.39
CA LYS A 127 3.53 -19.79 9.84
C LYS A 127 2.17 -19.94 9.11
N PRO A 128 1.27 -20.85 9.54
CA PRO A 128 -0.04 -21.05 8.89
C PRO A 128 -0.97 -19.85 9.02
N ARG A 129 -0.77 -18.94 9.99
CA ARG A 129 -1.52 -17.67 10.06
C ARG A 129 -1.21 -16.71 8.91
N VAL A 130 -0.03 -16.86 8.29
CA VAL A 130 0.40 -16.08 7.13
C VAL A 130 0.07 -16.84 5.84
N THR A 131 0.34 -18.14 5.82
CA THR A 131 0.28 -18.97 4.60
C THR A 131 -1.05 -19.70 4.39
N GLY A 132 -1.95 -19.66 5.37
CA GLY A 132 -3.13 -20.51 5.44
C GLY A 132 -2.80 -21.99 5.71
N LEU A 133 -3.84 -22.82 5.84
CA LEU A 133 -3.69 -24.24 6.17
C LEU A 133 -2.80 -25.02 5.19
N GLN A 134 -2.80 -24.65 3.91
CA GLN A 134 -1.98 -25.30 2.87
C GLN A 134 -0.47 -25.08 3.04
N GLY A 135 -0.07 -24.07 3.82
CA GLY A 135 1.33 -23.76 4.13
C GLY A 135 1.83 -24.35 5.45
N ARG A 136 1.00 -25.13 6.16
CA ARG A 136 1.41 -25.77 7.42
C ARG A 136 2.58 -26.74 7.17
N GLY A 137 3.60 -26.67 8.02
CA GLY A 137 4.80 -27.50 7.92
C GLY A 137 5.74 -27.14 6.77
N LYS A 138 5.48 -26.03 6.05
CA LYS A 138 6.29 -25.60 4.90
C LYS A 138 7.14 -24.39 5.25
N THR A 139 8.26 -24.26 4.54
CA THR A 139 9.12 -23.07 4.56
C THR A 139 9.05 -22.38 3.21
N TYR A 140 8.85 -21.07 3.22
CA TYR A 140 8.89 -20.24 2.02
C TYR A 140 10.01 -19.19 2.14
N THR A 141 10.63 -18.84 1.02
CA THR A 141 11.70 -17.83 0.97
C THR A 141 11.31 -16.71 0.02
N LEU A 142 11.53 -15.48 0.45
CA LEU A 142 11.30 -14.28 -0.36
C LEU A 142 12.17 -14.36 -1.61
N THR A 143 11.54 -14.21 -2.77
CA THR A 143 12.23 -14.22 -4.06
C THR A 143 12.39 -12.82 -4.63
N ARG A 144 11.30 -12.06 -4.68
CA ARG A 144 11.21 -10.75 -5.30
C ARG A 144 10.01 -9.94 -4.79
N LEU A 145 9.89 -8.68 -5.23
CA LEU A 145 8.60 -8.00 -5.24
C LEU A 145 7.85 -8.32 -6.54
N ASN A 146 6.51 -8.23 -6.49
CA ASN A 146 5.70 -8.29 -7.69
C ASN A 146 6.07 -7.11 -8.61
N GLU A 147 6.41 -7.41 -9.87
CA GLU A 147 6.82 -6.43 -10.87
C GLU A 147 5.66 -5.52 -11.29
N ARG A 148 4.41 -5.97 -11.10
CA ARG A 148 3.19 -5.24 -11.39
C ARG A 148 2.89 -4.20 -10.32
N LEU A 149 3.57 -3.05 -10.39
CA LEU A 149 3.37 -1.94 -9.46
C LEU A 149 2.02 -1.26 -9.73
N ARG A 150 1.23 -1.09 -8.68
CA ARG A 150 -0.09 -0.45 -8.76
C ARG A 150 0.00 0.93 -8.12
N PHE A 151 0.14 1.95 -8.95
CA PHE A 151 0.08 3.34 -8.52
C PHE A 151 -1.38 3.72 -8.31
N LEU A 152 -1.69 4.32 -7.18
CA LEU A 152 -3.03 4.69 -6.76
C LEU A 152 -3.06 6.17 -6.37
N LYS A 153 -4.06 6.87 -6.87
CA LYS A 153 -4.30 8.30 -6.63
C LYS A 153 -5.70 8.46 -6.02
N TYR A 154 -5.78 9.13 -4.88
CA TYR A 154 -7.03 9.42 -4.17
C TYR A 154 -7.20 10.92 -3.99
N GLU A 155 -8.34 11.47 -4.40
CA GLU A 155 -8.71 12.88 -4.25
C GLU A 155 -10.23 13.04 -4.07
N GLY A 156 -10.72 14.13 -3.47
CA GLY A 156 -12.15 14.46 -3.47
C GLY A 156 -13.06 13.36 -2.89
N GLY A 157 -12.81 12.94 -1.65
CA GLY A 157 -13.63 11.95 -0.93
C GLY A 157 -13.36 10.50 -1.30
N GLU A 158 -12.43 10.24 -2.22
CA GLU A 158 -12.02 8.91 -2.65
C GLU A 158 -11.50 8.03 -1.52
N TYR A 159 -11.78 6.74 -1.59
CA TYR A 159 -11.55 5.76 -0.52
C TYR A 159 -11.32 4.35 -1.05
N PHE A 160 -10.92 3.45 -0.16
CA PHE A 160 -10.98 2.01 -0.39
C PHE A 160 -11.66 1.32 0.80
N ARG A 161 -12.83 0.69 0.58
CA ARG A 161 -13.59 0.05 1.65
C ARG A 161 -12.78 -1.03 2.38
N PRO A 162 -13.15 -1.34 3.63
CA PRO A 162 -12.54 -2.43 4.38
C PRO A 162 -12.53 -3.73 3.57
N HIS A 163 -11.41 -4.45 3.59
CA HIS A 163 -11.21 -5.70 2.88
C HIS A 163 -10.01 -6.48 3.45
N TRP A 164 -9.81 -7.69 2.94
CA TRP A 164 -8.54 -8.41 3.02
C TRP A 164 -7.88 -8.44 1.66
N ASP A 165 -6.56 -8.33 1.62
CA ASP A 165 -5.83 -8.44 0.37
C ASP A 165 -5.81 -9.89 -0.12
N GLY A 166 -6.10 -10.06 -1.40
CA GLY A 166 -6.00 -11.37 -2.06
C GLY A 166 -4.55 -11.76 -2.31
N ARG A 167 -4.24 -13.05 -2.14
CA ARG A 167 -2.95 -13.60 -2.56
C ARG A 167 -2.85 -13.66 -4.07
N TYR A 168 -1.67 -13.33 -4.59
CA TYR A 168 -1.32 -13.56 -5.99
C TYR A 168 -0.42 -14.79 -6.09
N THR A 169 -0.77 -15.71 -6.98
CA THR A 169 0.07 -16.86 -7.34
C THR A 169 0.45 -16.71 -8.81
N THR A 170 1.72 -16.89 -9.13
CA THR A 170 2.18 -16.84 -10.53
C THR A 170 1.48 -17.91 -11.37
N PRO A 171 1.30 -17.70 -12.69
CA PRO A 171 0.66 -18.68 -13.56
C PRO A 171 1.30 -20.07 -13.52
N ASP A 172 2.63 -20.14 -13.35
CA ASP A 172 3.39 -21.39 -13.21
C ASP A 172 3.36 -21.99 -11.80
N ARG A 173 2.70 -21.32 -10.85
CA ARG A 173 2.51 -21.70 -9.44
C ARG A 173 3.80 -21.85 -8.64
N LYS A 174 4.90 -21.29 -9.10
CA LYS A 174 6.18 -21.34 -8.39
C LYS A 174 6.29 -20.31 -7.27
N GLU A 175 5.57 -19.19 -7.39
CA GLU A 175 5.60 -18.12 -6.41
C GLU A 175 4.20 -17.73 -5.94
N CYS A 176 4.08 -17.35 -4.67
CA CYS A 176 2.86 -16.85 -4.05
C CYS A 176 3.16 -15.64 -3.16
N SER A 177 2.27 -14.65 -3.14
CA SER A 177 2.36 -13.53 -2.21
C SER A 177 1.72 -13.84 -0.87
N TYR A 178 2.30 -13.29 0.20
CA TYR A 178 1.74 -13.39 1.56
C TYR A 178 1.72 -12.06 2.33
N TYR A 179 2.48 -11.06 1.86
CA TYR A 179 2.54 -9.74 2.45
C TYR A 179 2.34 -8.68 1.37
N THR A 180 1.64 -7.61 1.74
CA THR A 180 1.47 -6.41 0.91
C THR A 180 2.46 -5.35 1.34
N ILE A 181 2.99 -4.62 0.37
CA ILE A 181 3.73 -3.37 0.54
C ILE A 181 2.86 -2.23 0.03
N GLN A 182 2.61 -1.25 0.89
CA GLN A 182 1.93 0.00 0.59
C GLN A 182 2.92 1.14 0.80
N LEU A 183 3.49 1.67 -0.28
CA LEU A 183 4.42 2.80 -0.29
C LEU A 183 3.64 4.11 -0.41
N TYR A 184 3.85 5.05 0.50
CA TYR A 184 3.25 6.38 0.46
C TYR A 184 4.18 7.35 -0.27
N LEU A 185 3.68 7.93 -1.37
CA LEU A 185 4.46 8.85 -2.20
C LEU A 185 4.21 10.32 -1.83
N HIS A 186 3.18 10.60 -1.03
CA HIS A 186 2.80 11.93 -0.58
C HIS A 186 2.09 11.88 0.77
N GLY A 187 2.26 12.92 1.59
CA GLY A 187 1.62 13.13 2.89
C GLY A 187 2.62 13.53 3.99
N GLU A 188 2.11 14.19 5.04
CA GLU A 188 2.94 14.71 6.15
C GLU A 188 3.00 13.77 7.38
N GLY A 189 2.27 12.65 7.34
CA GLY A 189 2.17 11.70 8.45
C GLY A 189 0.97 12.00 9.35
N GLU A 190 1.17 11.93 10.67
CA GLU A 190 0.10 12.10 11.67
C GLU A 190 -0.70 13.39 11.45
N GLN A 191 -2.01 13.31 11.66
CA GLN A 191 -2.96 14.39 11.39
C GLN A 191 -3.82 14.69 12.62
N ASP A 192 -4.42 15.88 12.66
CA ASP A 192 -5.35 16.27 13.72
C ASP A 192 -6.67 15.49 13.61
N LEU A 193 -6.98 14.68 14.62
CA LEU A 193 -8.19 13.86 14.66
C LEU A 193 -9.48 14.69 14.78
N THR A 194 -9.42 15.87 15.42
CA THR A 194 -10.55 16.79 15.52
C THR A 194 -10.84 17.42 14.16
N GLU A 195 -9.82 17.88 13.44
CA GLU A 195 -10.00 18.39 12.07
C GLU A 195 -10.57 17.30 11.14
N LEU A 196 -10.08 16.07 11.26
CA LEU A 196 -10.60 14.92 10.50
C LEU A 196 -12.08 14.64 10.78
N GLU A 197 -12.51 14.72 12.04
CA GLU A 197 -13.89 14.49 12.42
C GLU A 197 -14.82 15.59 11.87
N GLU A 198 -14.39 16.85 11.95
CA GLU A 198 -15.12 18.00 11.39
C GLU A 198 -15.25 17.92 9.86
N ALA A 199 -14.16 17.56 9.18
CA ALA A 199 -14.15 17.37 7.73
C ALA A 199 -15.10 16.23 7.31
N SER A 200 -15.08 15.11 8.05
CA SER A 200 -15.97 13.97 7.81
C SER A 200 -17.46 14.36 7.93
N LYS A 201 -17.83 15.12 8.96
CA LYS A 201 -19.21 15.62 9.15
C LYS A 201 -19.66 16.55 8.02
N THR A 202 -18.75 17.39 7.53
CA THR A 202 -19.02 18.34 6.44
C THR A 202 -19.31 17.61 5.12
N VAL A 203 -18.51 16.58 4.80
CA VAL A 203 -18.71 15.77 3.59
C VAL A 203 -19.93 14.86 3.69
N ALA A 204 -20.29 14.37 4.87
CA ALA A 204 -21.51 13.58 5.06
C ALA A 204 -22.81 14.39 4.80
N GLY A 205 -22.74 15.73 4.83
CA GLY A 205 -23.87 16.64 4.62
C GLY A 205 -23.96 17.27 3.23
N THR A 206 -23.02 16.99 2.33
CA THR A 206 -22.94 17.61 0.99
C THR A 206 -22.58 16.57 -0.07
N ASP A 207 -23.15 16.66 -1.27
CA ASP A 207 -22.73 15.81 -2.42
C ASP A 207 -21.35 16.23 -2.97
N ASP A 208 -20.74 17.26 -2.39
CA ASP A 208 -19.49 17.88 -2.85
C ASP A 208 -18.34 17.49 -1.91
N ALA A 209 -17.64 16.43 -2.28
CA ALA A 209 -16.44 16.03 -1.56
C ALA A 209 -15.36 17.11 -1.75
N ASN A 210 -15.14 17.90 -0.71
CA ASN A 210 -14.29 19.11 -0.69
C ASN A 210 -13.03 18.97 -1.59
N LEU A 211 -13.02 19.71 -2.70
CA LEU A 211 -12.13 19.50 -3.86
C LEU A 211 -10.85 20.36 -3.81
N ASP A 212 -10.42 20.85 -2.65
CA ASP A 212 -9.14 21.54 -2.56
C ASP A 212 -7.98 20.55 -2.75
N LYS A 213 -7.69 20.23 -4.02
CA LYS A 213 -6.61 19.34 -4.46
C LYS A 213 -5.23 19.95 -4.26
N SER A 214 -5.16 21.27 -4.09
CA SER A 214 -3.92 22.00 -3.83
C SER A 214 -3.55 22.10 -2.36
N GLY A 215 -4.52 21.86 -1.47
CA GLY A 215 -4.32 21.89 -0.02
C GLY A 215 -3.48 20.73 0.50
N GLU A 216 -3.02 20.89 1.75
CA GLU A 216 -2.34 19.82 2.49
C GLU A 216 -3.27 18.61 2.67
N LEU A 217 -2.70 17.42 2.50
CA LEU A 217 -3.42 16.16 2.56
C LEU A 217 -4.10 15.96 3.92
N LEU A 218 -5.43 15.88 3.92
CA LEU A 218 -6.25 15.53 5.07
C LEU A 218 -7.04 14.25 4.78
N GLY A 219 -6.97 13.29 5.70
CA GLY A 219 -7.55 11.96 5.57
C GLY A 219 -6.63 10.97 4.88
N GLY A 220 -7.21 9.94 4.27
CA GLY A 220 -6.46 8.97 3.47
C GLY A 220 -5.62 7.98 4.29
N ALA A 221 -5.86 7.81 5.59
CA ALA A 221 -5.17 6.78 6.37
C ALA A 221 -5.38 5.37 5.78
N THR A 222 -4.41 4.47 5.97
CA THR A 222 -4.70 3.03 5.90
C THR A 222 -5.11 2.59 7.30
N SER A 223 -6.36 2.15 7.43
CA SER A 223 -6.98 1.83 8.72
C SER A 223 -7.15 0.33 8.87
N PHE A 224 -6.59 -0.24 9.94
CA PHE A 224 -6.87 -1.60 10.37
C PHE A 224 -8.10 -1.61 11.29
N ILE A 225 -9.00 -2.58 11.07
CA ILE A 225 -10.35 -2.61 11.65
C ILE A 225 -10.69 -4.06 12.02
N PRO A 226 -11.26 -4.39 13.19
CA PRO A 226 -11.47 -5.78 13.60
C PRO A 226 -12.54 -6.56 12.82
N CYS A 227 -13.57 -5.89 12.31
CA CYS A 227 -14.63 -6.44 11.46
C CYS A 227 -15.36 -5.33 10.68
N PHE A 228 -16.28 -5.70 9.78
CA PHE A 228 -16.99 -4.74 8.92
C PHE A 228 -17.95 -3.84 9.70
N GLU A 229 -18.49 -4.36 10.80
CA GLU A 229 -19.50 -3.72 11.63
C GLU A 229 -18.89 -2.74 12.66
N ASP A 230 -17.56 -2.76 12.83
CA ASP A 230 -16.86 -1.90 13.80
C ASP A 230 -16.38 -0.62 13.11
N GLU A 231 -17.11 0.47 13.31
CA GLU A 231 -16.80 1.77 12.73
C GLU A 231 -15.90 2.64 13.64
N GLU A 232 -15.77 2.27 14.92
CA GLU A 232 -15.10 3.04 15.96
C GLU A 232 -13.63 2.62 16.12
N THR A 233 -13.36 1.32 16.13
CA THR A 233 -12.04 0.76 16.41
C THR A 233 -11.16 0.79 15.16
N LYS A 234 -10.41 1.88 14.98
CA LYS A 234 -9.49 2.05 13.84
C LYS A 234 -8.07 2.37 14.30
N VAL A 235 -7.15 1.47 13.98
CA VAL A 235 -5.71 1.76 14.06
C VAL A 235 -5.28 2.33 12.71
N ARG A 236 -4.96 3.63 12.70
CA ARG A 236 -4.63 4.37 11.49
C ARG A 236 -3.13 4.44 11.27
N VAL A 237 -2.73 4.27 10.00
CA VAL A 237 -1.40 4.63 9.52
C VAL A 237 -1.59 5.74 8.49
N PHE A 238 -1.25 6.96 8.88
CA PHE A 238 -1.40 8.11 7.98
C PHE A 238 -0.31 8.12 6.89
N PRO A 239 -0.63 8.58 5.68
CA PRO A 239 0.35 8.70 4.60
C PRO A 239 1.46 9.67 4.99
N LYS A 240 2.70 9.19 4.95
CA LYS A 240 3.90 10.01 5.12
C LYS A 240 4.80 9.81 3.93
N THR A 241 5.21 10.89 3.29
CA THR A 241 6.03 10.86 2.08
C THR A 241 7.27 10.00 2.29
N GLY A 242 7.42 8.97 1.45
CA GLY A 242 8.55 8.06 1.47
C GLY A 242 8.52 7.02 2.59
N SER A 243 7.40 6.84 3.29
CA SER A 243 7.21 5.72 4.23
C SER A 243 6.56 4.52 3.54
N VAL A 244 6.78 3.33 4.11
CA VAL A 244 6.21 2.06 3.65
C VAL A 244 5.48 1.38 4.79
N LEU A 245 4.26 0.95 4.54
CA LEU A 245 3.52 0.02 5.37
C LEU A 245 3.63 -1.39 4.77
N VAL A 246 4.13 -2.34 5.56
CA VAL A 246 4.19 -3.77 5.20
C VAL A 246 3.25 -4.54 6.11
N PHE A 247 2.39 -5.38 5.57
CA PHE A 247 1.45 -6.13 6.39
C PHE A 247 1.07 -7.47 5.76
N GLN A 248 0.70 -8.45 6.60
CA GLN A 248 0.28 -9.76 6.10
C GLN A 248 -1.09 -9.68 5.42
N GLN A 249 -1.28 -10.45 4.36
CA GLN A 249 -2.52 -10.44 3.57
C GLN A 249 -3.65 -11.21 4.26
N ASN A 250 -3.31 -12.28 4.97
CA ASN A 250 -4.28 -13.15 5.62
C ASN A 250 -4.76 -12.58 6.97
N ASP A 251 -6.05 -12.67 7.25
CA ASP A 251 -6.71 -12.32 8.52
C ASP A 251 -6.57 -10.86 9.01
N LEU A 252 -5.95 -9.97 8.23
CA LEU A 252 -5.74 -8.57 8.59
C LEU A 252 -6.64 -7.64 7.76
N MET A 253 -7.83 -7.34 8.27
CA MET A 253 -8.78 -6.46 7.59
C MET A 253 -8.32 -5.01 7.69
N HIS A 254 -8.36 -4.32 6.56
CA HIS A 254 -7.95 -2.93 6.46
C HIS A 254 -8.70 -2.21 5.33
N GLY A 255 -8.67 -0.88 5.34
CA GLY A 255 -9.23 -0.03 4.29
C GLY A 255 -8.42 1.26 4.12
N GLY A 256 -8.69 1.98 3.04
CA GLY A 256 -8.23 3.36 2.86
C GLY A 256 -9.34 4.32 3.27
N ASP A 257 -9.12 5.09 4.33
CA ASP A 257 -10.03 6.15 4.77
C ASP A 257 -10.22 7.20 3.65
N PRO A 258 -11.37 7.90 3.61
CA PRO A 258 -11.60 8.98 2.65
C PRO A 258 -10.52 10.08 2.68
N VAL A 259 -10.22 10.65 1.53
CA VAL A 259 -9.39 11.88 1.41
C VAL A 259 -10.30 13.10 1.39
N PHE A 260 -10.19 13.97 2.40
CA PHE A 260 -11.06 15.14 2.55
C PHE A 260 -10.47 16.43 1.95
N ARG A 261 -9.14 16.49 1.80
CA ARG A 261 -8.40 17.61 1.19
C ARG A 261 -7.08 17.10 0.62
N GLY A 262 -6.55 17.77 -0.40
CA GLY A 262 -5.30 17.39 -1.07
C GLY A 262 -5.43 16.12 -1.91
N VAL A 263 -4.28 15.49 -2.20
CA VAL A 263 -4.20 14.29 -3.04
C VAL A 263 -3.27 13.25 -2.41
N LYS A 264 -3.75 12.03 -2.22
CA LYS A 264 -2.91 10.91 -1.76
C LYS A 264 -2.41 10.09 -2.95
N TYR A 265 -1.08 9.95 -3.05
CA TYR A 265 -0.42 9.05 -4.00
C TYR A 265 0.24 7.89 -3.28
N THR A 266 0.06 6.67 -3.79
CA THR A 266 0.67 5.48 -3.23
C THR A 266 1.03 4.44 -4.28
N VAL A 267 1.94 3.53 -3.95
CA VAL A 267 2.21 2.31 -4.74
C VAL A 267 1.89 1.09 -3.90
N ARG A 268 1.08 0.19 -4.46
CA ARG A 268 0.88 -1.15 -3.91
C ARG A 268 1.65 -2.19 -4.72
N THR A 269 2.40 -3.03 -4.03
CA THR A 269 2.98 -4.26 -4.56
C THR A 269 2.92 -5.36 -3.50
N GLU A 270 3.33 -6.56 -3.86
CA GLU A 270 3.28 -7.74 -3.00
C GLU A 270 4.66 -8.39 -2.89
N ILE A 271 4.98 -8.95 -1.72
CA ILE A 271 6.21 -9.72 -1.53
C ILE A 271 5.98 -11.16 -2.00
N MET A 272 6.76 -11.61 -2.98
CA MET A 272 6.66 -12.94 -3.59
C MET A 272 7.57 -13.93 -2.86
N TYR A 273 7.06 -15.16 -2.70
CA TYR A 273 7.79 -16.25 -2.07
C TYR A 273 7.69 -17.53 -2.87
N SER A 274 8.77 -18.30 -2.92
CA SER A 274 8.76 -19.68 -3.41
C SER A 274 8.81 -20.67 -2.25
N LEU A 275 8.22 -21.85 -2.44
CA LEU A 275 8.41 -22.97 -1.53
C LEU A 275 9.90 -23.36 -1.54
N ARG A 276 10.48 -23.56 -0.35
CA ARG A 276 11.80 -24.16 -0.23
C ARG A 276 11.63 -25.68 -0.20
N ASP A 277 12.31 -26.36 -1.11
CA ASP A 277 12.45 -27.82 -1.09
C ASP A 277 13.17 -28.29 0.19
#